data_AF-A0A9E1IKH7-F1
#
_entry.id   AF-A0A9E1IKH7-F1
#
_cell.length_a   1.000
_cell.length_b   1.000
_cell.length_c   1.000
_cell.angle_alpha   90.00
_cell.angle_beta   90.00
_cell.angle_gamma   90.00
#
_symmetry.space_group_name_H-M   'P 1'
#
loop_
_entity.id
_entity.type
_entity.pdbx_description
1 polymer ?
#
loop_
_entity_poly.entity_id
_entity_poly.type
_entity_poly.pdbx_seq_one_letter_code
_entity_poly.pdbx_strand_id
1 'polypeptide(L)'
;MTMRFLSLEVSHFGCVRSAKVGFAPGLNVLFGPNDLGKSTLAQAMRAVLLLQHTSGIARQFTPWDSDETPQVAITFQTEEQRIWRVKKRFGKGARGASTFESSRDGTTFTTEAKAREVDGRIRSLLGWGVASPGGKSAPRGLPRSFLSTLLLGEQADVVGIFNQTLQADTDESGKRKLTAALQAFAQDPLFKFILDQAQAKNDEAYTAKGVRKRGRTSPFALIADEVNQAKKSLEGLRRQLVETEEAELRVQELAEKRPELEEAVAKAKEHRQEIEEVERRWVLGASIKEKLDQATSVLTQNRAIVESVNAGQQRLSEIRLELKNAGDVVVGKEQKANLANGAHRDAEALLRRLSSAESAQTRTIEKQKLENEKLSLEAEEAQLSLSLKGLQKAIKAQAEWEGAQAAVEHTNTRLDEVKKAHDNAGLAAEDAKIRREMLTIVGLLLKR
;
A
#
# COMPACT_ATOMS: atom_id res chain seq x y z
N MET A 1 62.20 52.92 17.01
CA MET A 1 61.57 53.57 15.83
C MET A 1 60.32 52.79 15.45
N THR A 2 59.15 53.37 15.67
CA THR A 2 57.84 52.78 15.34
C THR A 2 57.39 53.31 13.98
N MET A 3 57.18 52.39 13.03
CA MET A 3 56.64 52.74 11.71
C MET A 3 55.12 52.80 11.77
N ARG A 4 54.51 53.84 11.20
CA ARG A 4 53.05 54.02 11.13
C ARG A 4 52.60 54.31 9.70
N PHE A 5 51.70 53.49 9.15
CA PHE A 5 51.04 53.83 7.88
C PHE A 5 50.08 55.00 8.08
N LEU A 6 50.05 55.92 7.12
CA LEU A 6 49.20 57.12 7.14
C LEU A 6 48.12 57.06 6.06
N SER A 7 48.50 56.70 4.84
CA SER A 7 47.54 56.54 3.74
C SER A 7 48.01 55.54 2.67
N LEU A 8 47.04 54.94 1.99
CA LEU A 8 47.21 54.12 0.79
C LEU A 8 46.33 54.71 -0.32
N GLU A 9 46.92 55.04 -1.46
CA GLU A 9 46.23 55.46 -2.67
C GLU A 9 46.45 54.40 -3.74
N VAL A 10 45.37 53.94 -4.36
CA VAL A 10 45.38 52.87 -5.37
C VAL A 10 44.62 53.36 -6.58
N SER A 11 45.15 53.11 -7.78
CA SER A 11 44.47 53.42 -9.04
C SER A 11 44.78 52.36 -10.08
N HIS A 12 43.75 51.92 -10.81
CA HIS A 12 43.85 50.90 -11.85
C HIS A 12 44.54 49.61 -11.39
N PHE A 13 44.23 49.10 -10.20
CA PHE A 13 44.89 47.92 -9.62
C PHE A 13 43.88 46.79 -9.37
N GLY A 14 43.95 45.73 -10.17
CA GLY A 14 43.00 44.62 -10.13
C GLY A 14 41.57 45.11 -10.37
N CYS A 15 40.65 44.81 -9.44
CA CYS A 15 39.28 45.33 -9.50
C CYS A 15 39.11 46.76 -8.95
N VAL A 16 40.16 47.38 -8.39
CA VAL A 16 40.08 48.72 -7.79
C VAL A 16 40.47 49.78 -8.82
N ARG A 17 39.48 50.52 -9.33
CA ARG A 17 39.70 51.63 -10.26
C ARG A 17 40.36 52.84 -9.58
N SER A 18 39.87 53.25 -8.42
CA SER A 18 40.47 54.30 -7.59
C SER A 18 40.04 54.13 -6.14
N ALA A 19 40.97 54.23 -5.20
CA ALA A 19 40.70 54.22 -3.77
C ALA A 19 41.75 55.01 -3.00
N LYS A 20 41.32 55.72 -1.95
CA LYS A 20 42.20 56.39 -0.99
C LYS A 20 41.78 56.01 0.42
N VAL A 21 42.67 55.34 1.14
CA VAL A 21 42.44 54.82 2.49
C VAL A 21 43.38 55.55 3.44
N GLY A 22 42.83 56.17 4.49
CA GLY A 22 43.59 56.70 5.61
C GLY A 22 43.74 55.65 6.72
N PHE A 23 44.86 55.66 7.42
CA PHE A 23 45.11 54.78 8.57
C PHE A 23 45.17 55.60 9.86
N ALA A 24 44.49 55.12 10.89
CA ALA A 24 44.57 55.64 12.24
C ALA A 24 45.60 54.85 13.07
N PRO A 25 46.08 55.38 14.21
CA PRO A 25 46.81 54.58 15.19
C PRO A 25 45.99 53.35 15.66
N GLY A 26 46.68 52.26 15.98
CA GLY A 26 46.06 51.04 16.51
C GLY A 26 45.50 50.09 15.44
N LEU A 27 44.42 49.39 15.77
CA LEU A 27 43.81 48.37 14.91
C LEU A 27 42.85 49.03 13.90
N ASN A 28 43.18 48.91 12.62
CA ASN A 28 42.34 49.39 11.52
C ASN A 28 41.58 48.19 10.92
N VAL A 29 40.25 48.26 10.88
CA VAL A 29 39.39 47.20 10.31
C VAL A 29 38.76 47.67 9.01
N LEU A 30 39.12 47.01 7.90
CA LEU A 30 38.48 47.22 6.61
C LEU A 30 37.36 46.19 6.42
N PHE A 31 36.10 46.64 6.51
CA PHE A 31 34.92 45.79 6.37
C PHE A 31 34.10 46.16 5.13
N GLY A 32 33.33 45.19 4.62
CA GLY A 32 32.42 45.36 3.48
C GLY A 32 32.10 44.03 2.80
N PRO A 33 31.04 43.96 1.97
CA PRO A 33 30.70 42.82 1.13
C PRO A 33 31.91 42.19 0.41
N ASN A 34 31.82 40.89 0.13
CA ASN A 34 32.81 40.20 -0.71
C ASN A 34 32.91 40.87 -2.09
N ASP A 35 34.05 40.72 -2.74
CA ASP A 35 34.34 41.25 -4.09
C ASP A 35 34.42 42.77 -4.25
N LEU A 36 34.26 43.55 -3.18
CA LEU A 36 34.53 45.00 -3.16
C LEU A 36 36.02 45.39 -3.30
N GLY A 37 36.93 44.42 -3.45
CA GLY A 37 38.36 44.69 -3.60
C GLY A 37 39.15 44.89 -2.30
N LYS A 38 38.61 44.48 -1.15
CA LYS A 38 39.33 44.51 0.15
C LYS A 38 40.68 43.78 0.08
N SER A 39 40.66 42.55 -0.45
CA SER A 39 41.87 41.74 -0.64
C SER A 39 42.81 42.35 -1.68
N THR A 40 42.25 43.02 -2.69
CA THR A 40 43.00 43.77 -3.71
C THR A 40 43.75 44.96 -3.12
N LEU A 41 43.16 45.69 -2.16
CA LEU A 41 43.84 46.76 -1.43
C LEU A 41 45.01 46.23 -0.58
N ALA A 42 44.84 45.08 0.08
CA ALA A 42 45.93 44.43 0.81
C ALA A 42 47.06 43.98 -0.13
N GLN A 43 46.73 43.45 -1.31
CA GLN A 43 47.71 43.12 -2.35
C GLN A 43 48.42 44.36 -2.91
N ALA A 44 47.72 45.48 -3.07
CA ALA A 44 48.31 46.75 -3.49
C ALA A 44 49.37 47.23 -2.49
N MET A 45 49.06 47.18 -1.19
CA MET A 45 50.00 47.51 -0.11
C MET A 45 51.25 46.61 -0.15
N ARG A 46 51.08 45.32 -0.41
CA ARG A 46 52.21 44.38 -0.58
C ARG A 46 53.05 44.70 -1.80
N ALA A 47 52.40 44.94 -2.93
CA ALA A 47 53.08 45.24 -4.19
C ALA A 47 53.91 46.51 -4.06
N VAL A 48 53.36 47.58 -3.46
CA VAL A 48 54.10 48.85 -3.34
C VAL A 48 55.32 48.75 -2.41
N LEU A 49 55.26 47.92 -1.37
CA LEU A 49 56.38 47.75 -0.43
C LEU A 49 57.45 46.75 -0.91
N LEU A 50 57.06 45.70 -1.64
CA LEU A 50 57.95 44.57 -1.91
C LEU A 50 58.36 44.45 -3.39
N LEU A 51 57.47 44.81 -4.32
CA LEU A 51 57.63 44.51 -5.74
C LEU A 51 58.25 45.67 -6.51
N GLN A 52 59.25 45.39 -7.35
CA GLN A 52 59.77 46.39 -8.29
C GLN A 52 58.70 46.78 -9.31
N HIS A 53 58.68 48.05 -9.70
CA HIS A 53 57.70 48.55 -10.68
C HIS A 53 57.81 47.87 -12.06
N THR A 54 58.98 47.34 -12.42
CA THR A 54 59.23 46.62 -13.68
C THR A 54 58.92 45.12 -13.63
N SER A 55 58.50 44.59 -12.47
CA SER A 55 58.31 43.16 -12.28
C SER A 55 57.23 42.60 -13.20
N GLY A 56 57.52 41.47 -13.85
CA GLY A 56 56.56 40.78 -14.72
C GLY A 56 55.31 40.30 -13.99
N ILE A 57 55.40 40.08 -12.68
CA ILE A 57 54.28 39.66 -11.81
C ILE A 57 53.23 40.76 -11.75
N ALA A 58 53.63 42.03 -11.89
CA ALA A 58 52.69 43.13 -11.76
C ALA A 58 51.62 43.15 -12.87
N ARG A 59 51.80 42.37 -13.95
CA ARG A 59 50.77 42.14 -14.98
C ARG A 59 49.49 41.50 -14.42
N GLN A 60 49.60 40.72 -13.34
CA GLN A 60 48.42 40.13 -12.70
C GLN A 60 47.52 41.19 -12.01
N PHE A 61 48.06 42.39 -11.80
CA PHE A 61 47.35 43.51 -11.20
C PHE A 61 46.82 44.50 -12.25
N THR A 62 47.08 44.28 -13.53
CA THR A 62 46.47 45.08 -14.60
C THR A 62 44.95 44.87 -14.57
N PRO A 63 44.14 45.93 -14.63
CA PRO A 63 42.69 45.80 -14.73
C PRO A 63 42.32 44.93 -15.93
N TRP A 64 41.28 44.12 -15.78
CA TRP A 64 40.81 43.26 -16.87
C TRP A 64 40.00 44.04 -17.92
N ASP A 65 39.49 45.22 -17.56
CA ASP A 65 38.62 46.08 -18.37
C ASP A 65 39.38 47.21 -19.10
N SER A 66 40.69 47.37 -18.87
CA SER A 66 41.47 48.47 -19.45
C SER A 66 42.97 48.18 -19.51
N ASP A 67 43.66 48.82 -20.47
CA ASP A 67 45.13 48.80 -20.61
C ASP A 67 45.84 49.81 -19.69
N GLU A 68 45.13 50.33 -18.69
CA GLU A 68 45.65 51.29 -17.74
C GLU A 68 46.73 50.66 -16.86
N THR A 69 47.75 51.46 -16.53
CA THR A 69 48.90 50.95 -15.78
C THR A 69 48.62 51.02 -14.28
N PRO A 70 48.72 49.90 -13.53
CA PRO A 70 48.44 49.90 -12.10
C PRO A 70 49.32 50.84 -11.31
N GLN A 71 48.72 51.61 -10.41
CA GLN A 71 49.37 52.63 -9.61
C GLN A 71 49.03 52.46 -8.14
N VAL A 72 50.06 52.49 -7.31
CA VAL A 72 49.91 52.44 -5.86
C VAL A 72 50.85 53.43 -5.22
N ALA A 73 50.34 54.22 -4.28
CA ALA A 73 51.13 55.07 -3.41
C ALA A 73 50.84 54.76 -1.95
N ILE A 74 51.88 54.68 -1.14
CA ILE A 74 51.76 54.50 0.31
C ILE A 74 52.53 55.60 1.02
N THR A 75 51.89 56.22 2.00
CA THR A 75 52.49 57.22 2.88
C THR A 75 52.60 56.64 4.27
N PHE A 76 53.77 56.74 4.89
CA PHE A 76 54.02 56.25 6.23
C PHE A 76 55.05 57.11 6.96
N GLN A 77 55.08 57.00 8.28
CA GLN A 77 55.93 57.76 9.17
C GLN A 77 56.87 56.81 9.92
N THR A 78 58.13 57.19 10.11
CA THR A 78 59.10 56.40 10.90
C THR A 78 59.56 57.10 12.18
N GLU A 79 59.49 58.43 12.19
CA GLU A 79 59.88 59.33 13.27
C GLU A 79 58.87 60.50 13.32
N GLU A 80 58.79 61.23 14.43
CA GLU A 80 57.79 62.29 14.63
C GLU A 80 57.73 63.33 13.51
N GLN A 81 58.85 63.62 12.84
CA GLN A 81 58.94 64.60 11.75
C GLN A 81 59.43 64.02 10.43
N ARG A 82 59.33 62.70 10.23
CA ARG A 82 59.80 62.04 9.01
C ARG A 82 58.72 61.21 8.37
N ILE A 83 58.10 61.80 7.34
CA ILE A 83 57.06 61.19 6.52
C ILE A 83 57.68 60.76 5.20
N TRP A 84 57.38 59.54 4.80
CA TRP A 84 57.83 58.93 3.56
C TRP A 84 56.63 58.65 2.68
N ARG A 85 56.81 58.84 1.37
CA ARG A 85 55.84 58.44 0.37
C ARG A 85 56.54 57.62 -0.72
N VAL A 86 56.01 56.42 -0.94
CA VAL A 86 56.42 55.56 -2.04
C VAL A 86 55.33 55.60 -3.08
N LYS A 87 55.67 55.91 -4.33
CA LYS A 87 54.75 55.76 -5.47
C LYS A 87 55.32 54.76 -6.45
N LYS A 88 54.49 53.83 -6.93
CA LYS A 88 54.85 52.88 -7.98
C LYS A 88 53.75 52.82 -9.03
N ARG A 89 54.15 52.99 -10.29
CA ARG A 89 53.36 52.70 -11.48
C ARG A 89 53.97 51.48 -12.15
N PHE A 90 53.24 50.37 -12.11
CA PHE A 90 53.73 49.04 -12.47
C PHE A 90 53.69 48.82 -13.97
N GLY A 91 54.80 49.09 -14.64
CA GLY A 91 54.93 48.98 -16.09
C GLY A 91 56.39 48.93 -16.54
N LYS A 92 56.60 48.80 -17.84
CA LYS A 92 57.93 48.87 -18.48
C LYS A 92 58.07 50.15 -19.29
N GLY A 93 59.31 50.61 -19.48
CA GLY A 93 59.62 51.82 -20.25
C GLY A 93 58.91 53.05 -19.69
N ALA A 94 58.36 53.89 -20.55
CA ALA A 94 57.67 55.13 -20.17
C ALA A 94 56.40 54.92 -19.31
N ARG A 95 55.78 53.72 -19.37
CA ARG A 95 54.63 53.37 -18.54
C ARG A 95 55.02 52.98 -17.11
N GLY A 96 56.27 52.62 -16.86
CA GLY A 96 56.76 52.28 -15.52
C GLY A 96 57.36 53.49 -14.78
N ALA A 97 57.09 53.63 -13.49
CA ALA A 97 57.78 54.61 -12.66
C ALA A 97 57.80 54.19 -11.19
N SER A 98 58.83 54.55 -10.45
CA SER A 98 58.82 54.52 -8.99
C SER A 98 59.53 55.73 -8.41
N THR A 99 58.95 56.32 -7.37
CA THR A 99 59.54 57.42 -6.59
C THR A 99 59.51 57.08 -5.11
N PHE A 100 60.58 57.47 -4.41
CA PHE A 100 60.68 57.49 -2.96
C PHE A 100 60.84 58.93 -2.55
N GLU A 101 59.89 59.44 -1.78
CA GLU A 101 59.78 60.85 -1.42
C GLU A 101 59.79 61.00 0.10
N SER A 102 60.42 62.06 0.60
CA SER A 102 60.44 62.45 2.01
C SER A 102 59.69 63.76 2.23
N SER A 103 59.16 63.95 3.42
CA SER A 103 58.46 65.16 3.84
C SER A 103 58.59 65.35 5.35
N ARG A 104 58.60 66.61 5.80
CA ARG A 104 58.56 66.99 7.23
C ARG A 104 57.19 67.47 7.68
N ASP A 105 56.40 68.02 6.75
CA ASP A 105 55.08 68.65 6.97
C ASP A 105 53.91 67.76 6.50
N GLY A 106 54.19 66.71 5.73
CA GLY A 106 53.18 65.84 5.13
C GLY A 106 52.50 66.43 3.89
N THR A 107 52.89 67.64 3.47
CA THR A 107 52.33 68.37 2.34
C THR A 107 53.35 68.54 1.21
N THR A 108 54.58 68.90 1.55
CA THR A 108 55.66 69.13 0.60
C THR A 108 56.57 67.92 0.55
N PHE A 109 56.69 67.30 -0.63
CA PHE A 109 57.47 66.07 -0.80
C PHE A 109 58.69 66.30 -1.69
N THR A 110 59.86 65.94 -1.19
CA THR A 110 61.14 65.95 -1.93
C THR A 110 61.49 64.54 -2.39
N THR A 111 61.86 64.36 -3.65
CA THR A 111 62.25 63.04 -4.17
C THR A 111 63.66 62.68 -3.72
N GLU A 112 63.79 61.54 -3.04
CA GLU A 112 65.04 61.01 -2.48
C GLU A 112 65.63 59.89 -3.34
N ALA A 113 64.78 59.13 -4.03
CA ALA A 113 65.21 58.09 -4.95
C ALA A 113 64.18 57.87 -6.07
N LYS A 114 64.66 57.37 -7.21
CA LYS A 114 63.82 57.03 -8.38
C LYS A 114 64.15 55.64 -8.91
N ALA A 115 63.20 55.04 -9.61
CA ALA A 115 63.36 53.78 -10.33
C ALA A 115 63.96 52.66 -9.44
N ARG A 116 65.10 52.08 -9.84
CA ARG A 116 65.72 50.90 -9.21
C ARG A 116 66.15 51.13 -7.75
N GLU A 117 66.45 52.37 -7.37
CA GLU A 117 66.93 52.70 -6.02
C GLU A 117 65.81 52.67 -4.98
N VAL A 118 64.55 52.84 -5.41
CA VAL A 118 63.39 52.93 -4.52
C VAL A 118 63.24 51.67 -3.67
N ASP A 119 63.30 50.49 -4.28
CA ASP A 119 63.14 49.22 -3.56
C ASP A 119 64.28 48.95 -2.58
N GLY A 120 65.51 49.36 -2.90
CA GLY A 120 66.65 49.27 -1.98
C GLY A 120 66.47 50.15 -0.75
N ARG A 121 66.01 51.41 -0.94
CA ARG A 121 65.70 52.34 0.15
C ARG A 121 64.58 51.82 1.05
N ILE A 122 63.50 51.30 0.45
CA ILE A 122 62.38 50.72 1.20
C ILE A 122 62.85 49.52 2.02
N ARG A 123 63.59 48.57 1.42
CA ARG A 123 64.08 47.37 2.13
C ARG A 123 65.01 47.72 3.28
N SER A 124 65.92 48.68 3.08
CA SER A 124 66.81 49.18 4.13
C SER A 124 66.05 49.84 5.28
N LEU A 125 65.02 50.64 4.98
CA LEU A 125 64.20 51.32 5.99
C LEU A 125 63.31 50.35 6.77
N LEU A 126 62.69 49.39 6.07
CA LEU A 126 61.80 48.40 6.68
C LEU A 126 62.59 47.36 7.48
N GLY A 127 63.76 46.94 7.02
CA GLY A 127 64.59 45.93 7.69
C GLY A 127 63.85 44.62 7.91
N TRP A 128 63.09 44.16 6.91
CA TRP A 128 62.27 42.95 6.99
C TRP A 128 63.00 41.68 6.53
N GLY A 129 64.31 41.71 6.30
CA GLY A 129 65.06 40.54 5.82
C GLY A 129 64.82 40.18 4.36
N VAL A 130 64.29 41.12 3.56
CA VAL A 130 64.11 40.94 2.12
C VAL A 130 65.42 41.31 1.42
N ALA A 131 66.06 40.35 0.74
CA ALA A 131 67.31 40.56 0.01
C ALA A 131 67.24 41.73 -0.97
N SER A 132 68.38 42.35 -1.29
CA SER A 132 68.46 43.43 -2.26
C SER A 132 67.95 43.04 -3.66
N PRO A 133 67.33 43.97 -4.41
CA PRO A 133 66.79 43.63 -5.72
C PRO A 133 67.88 43.27 -6.73
N GLY A 134 67.69 42.21 -7.53
CA GLY A 134 68.55 41.88 -8.68
C GLY A 134 69.70 40.89 -8.43
N GLY A 135 69.78 40.24 -7.26
CA GLY A 135 70.76 39.17 -7.00
C GLY A 135 70.44 37.85 -7.72
N LYS A 136 71.47 37.02 -8.00
CA LYS A 136 71.32 35.69 -8.62
C LYS A 136 70.45 34.70 -7.81
N SER A 137 70.25 34.97 -6.52
CA SER A 137 69.40 34.21 -5.60
C SER A 137 68.05 34.89 -5.30
N ALA A 138 67.69 35.96 -6.03
CA ALA A 138 66.42 36.64 -5.81
C ALA A 138 65.25 35.70 -6.13
N PRO A 139 64.32 35.47 -5.18
CA PRO A 139 63.21 34.54 -5.39
C PRO A 139 62.36 34.99 -6.58
N ARG A 140 62.00 34.05 -7.46
CA ARG A 140 61.02 34.27 -8.52
C ARG A 140 59.65 34.42 -7.86
N GLY A 141 59.08 35.62 -7.92
CA GLY A 141 57.82 35.87 -7.21
C GLY A 141 57.79 37.25 -6.58
N LEU A 142 56.75 37.47 -5.77
CA LEU A 142 56.78 38.53 -4.77
C LEU A 142 57.95 38.22 -3.83
N PRO A 143 58.86 39.17 -3.57
CA PRO A 143 59.92 38.95 -2.59
C PRO A 143 59.32 38.64 -1.22
N ARG A 144 59.76 37.53 -0.63
CA ARG A 144 59.28 37.04 0.66
C ARG A 144 60.46 36.86 1.61
N SER A 145 60.17 37.07 2.88
CA SER A 145 60.98 36.83 4.07
C SER A 145 60.01 36.45 5.19
N PHE A 146 60.52 35.95 6.31
CA PHE A 146 59.68 35.63 7.46
C PHE A 146 58.81 36.83 7.89
N LEU A 147 59.42 38.01 8.09
CA LEU A 147 58.68 39.19 8.56
C LEU A 147 57.73 39.76 7.51
N SER A 148 58.09 39.74 6.21
CA SER A 148 57.18 40.24 5.18
C SER A 148 55.96 39.33 5.00
N THR A 149 56.10 38.02 5.22
CA THR A 149 54.96 37.08 5.20
C THR A 149 54.11 37.22 6.46
N LEU A 150 54.72 37.37 7.63
CA LEU A 150 53.99 37.51 8.89
C LEU A 150 53.22 38.83 8.97
N LEU A 151 53.86 39.95 8.61
CA LEU A 151 53.26 41.29 8.72
C LEU A 151 52.28 41.59 7.58
N LEU A 152 52.45 40.94 6.43
CA LEU A 152 51.60 41.13 5.26
C LEU A 152 51.09 39.76 4.74
N GLY A 153 50.46 38.97 5.61
CA GLY A 153 49.94 37.63 5.27
C GLY A 153 48.97 37.60 4.09
N GLU A 154 48.93 36.48 3.34
CA GLU A 154 47.87 36.24 2.34
C GLU A 154 46.60 35.77 3.05
N GLN A 155 45.44 36.20 2.55
CA GLN A 155 44.17 35.68 3.03
C GLN A 155 44.15 34.16 2.77
N ALA A 156 43.89 33.38 3.82
CA ALA A 156 43.84 31.91 3.84
C ALA A 156 45.18 31.13 3.88
N ASP A 157 46.36 31.76 3.85
CA ASP A 157 47.65 31.04 3.96
C ASP A 157 48.26 31.09 5.37
N VAL A 158 47.49 30.63 6.37
CA VAL A 158 47.96 30.58 7.75
C VAL A 158 49.06 29.52 7.92
N VAL A 159 48.96 28.40 7.19
CA VAL A 159 49.94 27.31 7.24
C VAL A 159 51.28 27.75 6.63
N GLY A 160 51.27 28.54 5.56
CA GLY A 160 52.47 29.09 4.96
C GLY A 160 53.24 30.04 5.88
N ILE A 161 52.56 30.74 6.79
CA ILE A 161 53.22 31.56 7.83
C ILE A 161 54.00 30.64 8.79
N PHE A 162 53.40 29.55 9.26
CA PHE A 162 54.04 28.63 10.21
C PHE A 162 55.16 27.77 9.61
N ASN A 163 55.15 27.56 8.29
CA ASN A 163 56.22 26.83 7.59
C ASN A 163 57.46 27.70 7.34
N GLN A 164 57.38 29.02 7.52
CA GLN A 164 58.53 29.90 7.36
C GLN A 164 59.35 29.99 8.63
N THR A 165 60.66 30.09 8.47
CA THR A 165 61.62 30.26 9.56
C THR A 165 62.52 31.45 9.27
N LEU A 166 62.83 32.22 10.31
CA LEU A 166 63.81 33.31 10.28
C LEU A 166 65.19 32.83 9.81
N GLN A 167 65.52 31.54 9.99
CA GLN A 167 66.81 30.98 9.58
C GLN A 167 66.96 30.85 8.05
N ALA A 168 65.84 30.84 7.32
CA ALA A 168 65.84 30.73 5.87
C ALA A 168 65.92 32.10 5.17
N ASP A 169 65.82 33.21 5.92
CA ASP A 169 65.97 34.56 5.37
C ASP A 169 67.43 34.79 4.97
N THR A 170 67.64 35.32 3.76
CA THR A 170 68.98 35.59 3.21
C THR A 170 69.60 36.89 3.75
N ASP A 171 68.79 37.75 4.38
CA ASP A 171 69.22 39.02 4.94
C ASP A 171 68.88 39.08 6.45
N GLU A 172 69.91 39.34 7.26
CA GLU A 172 69.83 39.33 8.73
C GLU A 172 69.07 40.52 9.32
N SER A 173 68.68 41.54 8.53
CA SER A 173 67.99 42.73 9.05
C SER A 173 66.67 42.36 9.73
N GLY A 174 65.95 41.38 9.21
CA GLY A 174 64.68 40.91 9.79
C GLY A 174 64.88 40.32 11.18
N LYS A 175 65.87 39.42 11.32
CA LYS A 175 66.22 38.82 12.62
C LYS A 175 66.69 39.87 13.61
N ARG A 176 67.57 40.80 13.21
CA ARG A 176 68.04 41.89 14.08
C ARG A 176 66.89 42.78 14.55
N LYS A 177 65.96 43.12 13.65
CA LYS A 177 64.80 43.96 13.97
C LYS A 177 63.85 43.26 14.93
N LEU A 178 63.58 41.98 14.71
CA LEU A 178 62.75 41.19 15.62
C LEU A 178 63.41 41.05 17.00
N THR A 179 64.70 40.73 17.07
CA THR A 179 65.43 40.63 18.34
C THR A 179 65.40 41.96 19.09
N ALA A 180 65.65 43.08 18.41
CA ALA A 180 65.58 44.41 19.04
C ALA A 180 64.18 44.75 19.54
N ALA A 181 63.14 44.40 18.78
CA ALA A 181 61.75 44.58 19.21
C ALA A 181 61.45 43.72 20.44
N LEU A 182 61.77 42.41 20.41
CA LEU A 182 61.57 41.50 21.52
C LEU A 182 62.33 41.95 22.78
N GLN A 183 63.56 42.45 22.65
CA GLN A 183 64.31 43.02 23.77
C GLN A 183 63.63 44.26 24.36
N ALA A 184 63.08 45.13 23.51
CA ALA A 184 62.34 46.31 23.98
C ALA A 184 61.04 45.92 24.70
N PHE A 185 60.37 44.85 24.27
CA PHE A 185 59.15 44.34 24.89
C PHE A 185 59.40 43.38 26.07
N ALA A 186 60.61 42.86 26.26
CA ALA A 186 60.93 41.92 27.33
C ALA A 186 60.68 42.49 28.75
N GLN A 187 60.64 43.82 28.87
CA GLN A 187 60.36 44.52 30.13
C GLN A 187 58.89 45.01 30.24
N ASP A 188 58.06 44.79 29.22
CA ASP A 188 56.66 45.21 29.23
C ASP A 188 55.81 44.17 30.00
N PRO A 189 55.15 44.55 31.10
CA PRO A 189 54.27 43.65 31.87
C PRO A 189 53.14 43.04 31.03
N LEU A 190 52.59 43.79 30.06
CA LEU A 190 51.53 43.31 29.19
C LEU A 190 52.05 42.25 28.22
N PHE A 191 53.25 42.46 27.67
CA PHE A 191 53.90 41.48 26.80
C PHE A 191 54.13 40.16 27.54
N LYS A 192 54.67 40.23 28.76
CA LYS A 192 54.88 39.04 29.60
C LYS A 192 53.57 38.32 29.89
N PHE A 193 52.52 39.05 30.26
CA PHE A 193 51.19 38.47 30.51
C PHE A 193 50.63 37.73 29.28
N ILE A 194 50.73 38.32 28.09
CA ILE A 194 50.27 37.69 26.84
C ILE A 194 51.13 36.46 26.50
N LEU A 195 52.44 36.56 26.67
CA LEU A 195 53.37 35.46 26.42
C LEU A 195 53.09 34.27 27.36
N ASP A 196 52.86 34.54 28.65
CA ASP A 196 52.52 33.53 29.64
C ASP A 196 51.19 32.84 29.31
N GLN A 197 50.18 33.59 28.85
CA GLN A 197 48.92 33.00 28.36
C GLN A 197 49.12 32.13 27.11
N ALA A 198 49.89 32.61 26.13
CA ALA A 198 50.19 31.85 24.93
C ALA A 198 50.96 30.56 25.26
N GLN A 199 51.91 30.64 26.20
CA GLN A 199 52.65 29.49 26.69
C GLN A 199 51.74 28.52 27.45
N ALA A 200 50.85 29.00 28.31
CA ALA A 200 49.88 28.14 29.01
C ALA A 200 48.99 27.39 28.02
N LYS A 201 48.53 28.05 26.95
CA LYS A 201 47.77 27.40 25.87
C LYS A 201 48.59 26.37 25.09
N ASN A 202 49.86 26.66 24.84
CA ASN A 202 50.76 25.69 24.24
C ASN A 202 50.94 24.48 25.17
N ASP A 203 51.13 24.72 26.47
CA ASP A 203 51.33 23.69 27.47
C ASP A 203 50.07 22.83 27.70
N GLU A 204 48.85 23.35 27.49
CA GLU A 204 47.62 22.53 27.45
C GLU A 204 47.70 21.44 26.37
N ALA A 205 48.28 21.76 25.21
CA ALA A 205 48.27 20.92 24.02
C ALA A 205 49.57 20.14 23.78
N TYR A 206 50.71 20.64 24.24
CA TYR A 206 52.05 20.13 23.94
C TYR A 206 52.87 19.90 25.21
N THR A 207 53.84 19.00 25.13
CA THR A 207 54.85 18.77 26.16
C THR A 207 55.96 19.81 26.04
N ALA A 208 56.81 19.96 27.07
CA ALA A 208 57.96 20.87 27.04
C ALA A 208 58.93 20.62 25.87
N LYS A 209 58.93 19.41 25.28
CA LYS A 209 59.71 19.07 24.07
C LYS A 209 58.99 19.38 22.76
N GLY A 210 57.84 20.05 22.79
CA GLY A 210 57.02 20.36 21.61
C GLY A 210 56.25 19.17 21.03
N VAL A 211 56.18 18.03 21.73
CA VAL A 211 55.42 16.86 21.28
C VAL A 211 53.97 16.98 21.75
N ARG A 212 53.00 16.69 20.87
CA ARG A 212 51.56 16.72 21.19
C ARG A 212 51.23 15.84 22.38
N LYS A 213 50.46 16.37 23.35
CA LYS A 213 49.93 15.59 24.46
C LYS A 213 48.88 14.61 23.96
N ARG A 214 48.97 13.36 24.41
CA ARG A 214 48.03 12.26 24.09
C ARG A 214 47.13 11.88 25.27
N GLY A 215 47.23 12.59 26.40
CA GLY A 215 46.39 12.33 27.57
C GLY A 215 44.93 12.63 27.26
N ARG A 216 44.01 12.01 28.03
CA ARG A 216 42.56 12.17 27.86
C ARG A 216 42.05 13.61 28.03
N THR A 217 42.82 14.45 28.73
CA THR A 217 42.56 15.88 28.91
C THR A 217 43.21 16.76 27.85
N SER A 218 43.95 16.18 26.90
CA SER A 218 44.55 16.93 25.80
C SER A 218 43.46 17.45 24.85
N PRO A 219 43.52 18.72 24.42
CA PRO A 219 42.62 19.26 23.41
C PRO A 219 42.54 18.39 22.14
N PHE A 220 43.66 17.78 21.74
CA PHE A 220 43.69 16.90 20.57
C PHE A 220 42.89 15.62 20.76
N ALA A 221 42.91 15.03 21.96
CA ALA A 221 42.17 13.81 22.26
C ALA A 221 40.66 14.10 22.31
N LEU A 222 40.27 15.20 22.94
CA LEU A 222 38.87 15.64 23.01
C LEU A 222 38.28 15.87 21.61
N ILE A 223 38.98 16.65 20.78
CA ILE A 223 38.53 16.91 19.40
C ILE A 223 38.53 15.61 18.57
N ALA A 224 39.52 14.72 18.75
CA ALA A 224 39.53 13.44 18.06
C ALA A 224 38.33 12.55 18.46
N ASP A 225 37.96 12.54 19.75
CA ASP A 225 36.79 11.84 20.24
C ASP A 225 35.49 12.43 19.68
N GLU A 226 35.35 13.77 19.64
CA GLU A 226 34.22 14.45 19.01
C GLU A 226 34.11 14.10 17.52
N VAL A 227 35.22 14.14 16.78
CA VAL A 227 35.26 13.75 15.36
C VAL A 227 34.87 12.29 15.19
N ASN A 228 35.32 11.40 16.06
CA ASN A 228 34.96 9.98 16.01
C ASN A 228 33.48 9.76 16.33
N GLN A 229 32.90 10.48 17.28
CA GLN A 229 31.47 10.44 17.59
C GLN A 229 30.62 10.96 16.42
N ALA A 230 31.04 12.07 15.80
CA ALA A 230 30.38 12.62 14.62
C ALA A 230 30.43 11.63 13.44
N LYS A 231 31.58 10.97 13.21
CA LYS A 231 31.72 9.91 12.19
C LYS A 231 30.78 8.74 12.44
N LYS A 232 30.73 8.21 13.67
CA LYS A 232 29.82 7.12 14.04
C LYS A 232 28.36 7.50 13.84
N SER A 233 27.98 8.73 14.22
CA SER A 233 26.62 9.24 14.03
C SER A 233 26.27 9.35 12.55
N LEU A 234 27.21 9.82 11.73
CA LEU A 234 27.05 9.93 10.29
C LEU A 234 26.91 8.54 9.62
N GLU A 235 27.70 7.55 10.04
CA GLU A 235 27.56 6.17 9.58
C GLU A 235 26.20 5.56 9.97
N GLY A 236 25.72 5.83 11.19
CA GLY A 236 24.40 5.41 11.65
C GLY A 236 23.27 6.02 10.82
N LEU A 237 23.31 7.34 10.59
CA LEU A 237 22.34 8.04 9.75
C LEU A 237 22.36 7.54 8.30
N ARG A 238 23.54 7.23 7.76
CA ARG A 238 23.65 6.64 6.41
C ARG A 238 22.99 5.27 6.32
N ARG A 239 23.14 4.41 7.33
CA ARG A 239 22.45 3.11 7.35
C ARG A 239 20.93 3.29 7.39
N GLN A 240 20.44 4.19 8.23
CA GLN A 240 19.01 4.50 8.30
C GLN A 240 18.46 5.05 6.98
N LEU A 241 19.24 5.87 6.27
CA LEU A 241 18.86 6.37 4.95
C LEU A 241 18.70 5.21 3.96
N VAL A 242 19.66 4.30 3.88
CA VAL A 242 19.59 3.13 2.99
C VAL A 242 18.39 2.23 3.34
N GLU A 243 18.17 1.95 4.64
CA GLU A 243 17.00 1.18 5.08
C GLU A 243 15.67 1.86 4.70
N THR A 244 15.62 3.20 4.75
CA THR A 244 14.44 3.97 4.36
C THR A 244 14.23 3.95 2.85
N GLU A 245 15.30 4.12 2.06
CA GLU A 245 15.25 4.03 0.60
C GLU A 245 14.79 2.64 0.13
N GLU A 246 15.28 1.56 0.75
CA GLU A 246 14.82 0.19 0.49
C GLU A 246 13.34 0.00 0.86
N ALA A 247 12.90 0.55 1.99
CA ALA A 247 11.50 0.52 2.40
C ALA A 247 10.59 1.30 1.42
N GLU A 248 11.03 2.46 0.94
CA GLU A 248 10.30 3.25 -0.07
C GLU A 248 10.14 2.47 -1.38
N LEU A 249 11.22 1.84 -1.87
CA LEU A 249 11.15 0.97 -3.05
C LEU A 249 10.16 -0.19 -2.85
N ARG A 250 10.20 -0.84 -1.67
CA ARG A 250 9.26 -1.92 -1.31
C ARG A 250 7.81 -1.45 -1.31
N VAL A 251 7.55 -0.25 -0.79
CA VAL A 251 6.21 0.34 -0.78
C VAL A 251 5.74 0.66 -2.20
N GLN A 252 6.62 1.18 -3.06
CA GLN A 252 6.31 1.43 -4.47
C GLN A 252 5.96 0.12 -5.20
N GLU A 253 6.78 -0.93 -5.08
CA GLU A 253 6.51 -2.24 -5.68
C GLU A 253 5.16 -2.83 -5.23
N LEU A 254 4.82 -2.69 -3.94
CA LEU A 254 3.54 -3.16 -3.40
C LEU A 254 2.37 -2.31 -3.90
N ALA A 255 2.56 -0.98 -4.01
CA ALA A 255 1.54 -0.08 -4.54
C ALA A 255 1.24 -0.36 -6.02
N GLU A 256 2.25 -0.70 -6.83
CA GLU A 256 2.09 -1.10 -8.23
C GLU A 256 1.32 -2.43 -8.38
N LYS A 257 1.54 -3.40 -7.48
CA LYS A 257 0.85 -4.71 -7.51
C LYS A 257 -0.56 -4.68 -6.93
N ARG A 258 -0.86 -3.69 -6.09
CA ARG A 258 -2.16 -3.55 -5.43
C ARG A 258 -3.36 -3.52 -6.40
N PRO A 259 -3.39 -2.74 -7.49
CA PRO A 259 -4.53 -2.71 -8.40
C PRO A 259 -4.80 -4.07 -9.06
N GLU A 260 -3.75 -4.80 -9.48
CA GLU A 260 -3.88 -6.13 -10.07
C GLU A 260 -4.50 -7.12 -9.09
N LEU A 261 -4.06 -7.10 -7.83
CA LEU A 261 -4.62 -7.94 -6.77
C LEU A 261 -6.05 -7.55 -6.41
N GLU A 262 -6.37 -6.26 -6.36
CA GLU A 262 -7.74 -5.77 -6.12
C GLU A 262 -8.69 -6.21 -7.25
N GLU A 263 -8.25 -6.15 -8.51
CA GLU A 263 -9.02 -6.65 -9.66
C GLU A 263 -9.20 -8.18 -9.61
N ALA A 264 -8.15 -8.93 -9.27
CA ALA A 264 -8.23 -10.38 -9.12
C ALA A 264 -9.19 -10.79 -8.00
N VAL A 265 -9.19 -10.07 -6.87
CA VAL A 265 -10.15 -10.29 -5.78
C VAL A 265 -11.58 -9.94 -6.22
N ALA A 266 -11.77 -8.88 -7.00
CA ALA A 266 -13.09 -8.52 -7.53
C ALA A 266 -13.64 -9.63 -8.44
N LYS A 267 -12.84 -10.13 -9.40
CA LYS A 267 -13.21 -11.26 -10.27
C LYS A 267 -13.51 -12.53 -9.48
N ALA A 268 -12.69 -12.86 -8.49
CA ALA A 268 -12.93 -14.02 -7.64
C ALA A 268 -14.23 -13.92 -6.85
N LYS A 269 -14.62 -12.70 -6.40
CA LYS A 269 -15.91 -12.46 -5.75
C LYS A 269 -17.08 -12.63 -6.72
N GLU A 270 -16.97 -12.13 -7.94
CA GLU A 270 -18.00 -12.32 -8.98
C GLU A 270 -18.22 -13.81 -9.28
N HIS A 271 -17.15 -14.56 -9.55
CA HIS A 271 -17.26 -16.00 -9.79
C HIS A 271 -17.86 -16.76 -8.62
N ARG A 272 -17.53 -16.38 -7.39
CA ARG A 272 -18.15 -16.97 -6.20
C ARG A 272 -19.66 -16.71 -6.16
N GLN A 273 -20.09 -15.49 -6.47
CA GLN A 273 -21.52 -15.16 -6.54
C GLN A 273 -22.24 -15.99 -7.61
N GLU A 274 -21.64 -16.13 -8.80
CA GLU A 274 -22.18 -16.98 -9.87
C GLU A 274 -22.35 -18.44 -9.43
N ILE A 275 -21.35 -19.00 -8.74
CA ILE A 275 -21.40 -20.36 -8.20
C ILE A 275 -22.51 -20.49 -7.15
N GLU A 276 -22.61 -19.54 -6.21
CA GLU A 276 -23.66 -19.54 -5.19
C GLU A 276 -25.06 -19.45 -5.82
N GLU A 277 -25.24 -18.73 -6.93
CA GLU A 277 -26.51 -18.69 -7.67
C GLU A 277 -26.82 -20.00 -8.38
N VAL A 278 -25.81 -20.66 -8.97
CA VAL A 278 -25.96 -21.99 -9.57
C VAL A 278 -26.35 -23.02 -8.51
N GLU A 279 -25.71 -23.00 -7.35
CA GLU A 279 -26.02 -23.89 -6.23
C GLU A 279 -27.46 -23.68 -5.73
N ARG A 280 -27.89 -22.42 -5.54
CA ARG A 280 -29.29 -22.12 -5.17
C ARG A 280 -30.29 -22.66 -6.19
N ARG A 281 -30.01 -22.51 -7.49
CA ARG A 281 -30.87 -23.06 -8.56
C ARG A 281 -30.90 -24.58 -8.53
N TRP A 282 -29.77 -25.23 -8.25
CA TRP A 282 -29.69 -26.68 -8.17
C TRP A 282 -30.47 -27.23 -6.97
N VAL A 283 -30.33 -26.62 -5.79
CA VAL A 283 -31.10 -26.98 -4.59
C VAL A 283 -32.61 -26.82 -4.83
N LEU A 284 -33.04 -25.72 -5.42
CA LEU A 284 -34.44 -25.51 -5.78
C LEU A 284 -34.93 -26.57 -6.79
N GLY A 285 -34.11 -26.88 -7.80
CA GLY A 285 -34.39 -27.92 -8.79
C GLY A 285 -34.53 -29.32 -8.16
N ALA A 286 -33.68 -29.66 -7.19
CA ALA A 286 -33.75 -30.91 -6.46
C ALA A 286 -35.06 -31.03 -5.65
N SER A 287 -35.47 -29.96 -4.97
CA SER A 287 -36.75 -29.93 -4.24
C SER A 287 -37.97 -30.04 -5.18
N ILE A 288 -37.92 -29.40 -6.35
CA ILE A 288 -38.98 -29.54 -7.36
C ILE A 288 -39.03 -30.98 -7.88
N LYS A 289 -37.88 -31.59 -8.15
CA LYS A 289 -37.80 -32.98 -8.61
C LYS A 289 -38.38 -33.95 -7.57
N GLU A 290 -38.04 -33.77 -6.30
CA GLU A 290 -38.59 -34.59 -5.20
C GLU A 290 -40.12 -34.49 -5.14
N LYS A 291 -40.68 -33.27 -5.25
CA LYS A 291 -42.13 -33.07 -5.30
C LYS A 291 -42.77 -33.73 -6.54
N LEU A 292 -42.09 -33.71 -7.68
CA LEU A 292 -42.57 -34.35 -8.91
C LEU A 292 -42.56 -35.88 -8.77
N ASP A 293 -41.52 -36.45 -8.17
CA ASP A 293 -41.41 -37.89 -7.90
C ASP A 293 -42.52 -38.34 -6.93
N GLN A 294 -42.78 -37.57 -5.88
CA GLN A 294 -43.90 -37.81 -4.96
C GLN A 294 -45.25 -37.76 -5.68
N ALA A 295 -45.50 -36.73 -6.49
CA ALA A 295 -46.75 -36.60 -7.25
C ALA A 295 -46.92 -37.77 -8.24
N THR A 296 -45.84 -38.21 -8.88
CA THR A 296 -45.84 -39.35 -9.80
C THR A 296 -46.17 -40.66 -9.06
N SER A 297 -45.62 -40.86 -7.86
CA SER A 297 -45.94 -42.02 -7.01
C SER A 297 -47.41 -42.04 -6.58
N VAL A 298 -47.99 -40.89 -6.22
CA VAL A 298 -49.41 -40.78 -5.89
C VAL A 298 -50.28 -41.12 -7.12
N LEU A 299 -49.90 -40.65 -8.32
CA LEU A 299 -50.62 -40.97 -9.54
C LEU A 299 -50.59 -42.47 -9.87
N THR A 300 -49.46 -43.15 -9.67
CA THR A 300 -49.38 -44.61 -9.89
C THR A 300 -50.23 -45.38 -8.89
N GLN A 301 -50.24 -44.98 -7.62
CA GLN A 301 -51.14 -45.56 -6.61
C GLN A 301 -52.61 -45.37 -6.98
N ASN A 302 -53.00 -44.16 -7.40
CA ASN A 302 -54.37 -43.88 -7.83
C ASN A 302 -54.77 -44.71 -9.05
N ARG A 303 -53.88 -44.91 -10.03
CA ARG A 303 -54.13 -45.79 -11.17
C ARG A 303 -54.38 -47.23 -10.73
N ALA A 304 -53.58 -47.77 -9.81
CA ALA A 304 -53.77 -49.12 -9.29
C ALA A 304 -55.11 -49.27 -8.55
N ILE A 305 -55.53 -48.24 -7.79
CA ILE A 305 -56.85 -48.21 -7.16
C ILE A 305 -57.95 -48.28 -8.22
N VAL A 306 -57.88 -47.46 -9.27
CA VAL A 306 -58.86 -47.46 -10.36
C VAL A 306 -58.95 -48.84 -11.04
N GLU A 307 -57.82 -49.47 -11.31
CA GLU A 307 -57.78 -50.83 -11.87
C GLU A 307 -58.44 -51.85 -10.94
N SER A 308 -58.19 -51.77 -9.63
CA SER A 308 -58.83 -52.65 -8.64
C SER A 308 -60.35 -52.47 -8.58
N VAL A 309 -60.83 -51.22 -8.68
CA VAL A 309 -62.27 -50.90 -8.67
C VAL A 309 -62.93 -51.47 -9.92
N ASN A 310 -62.31 -51.30 -11.08
CA ASN A 310 -62.81 -51.86 -12.35
C ASN A 310 -62.88 -53.40 -12.31
N ALA A 311 -61.86 -54.07 -11.75
CA ALA A 311 -61.88 -55.52 -11.57
C ALA A 311 -62.99 -55.97 -10.59
N GLY A 312 -63.24 -55.19 -9.53
CA GLY A 312 -64.35 -55.40 -8.61
C GLY A 312 -65.72 -55.28 -9.29
N GLN A 313 -65.89 -54.28 -10.16
CA GLN A 313 -67.12 -54.09 -10.94
C GLN A 313 -67.38 -55.25 -11.91
N GLN A 314 -66.34 -55.79 -12.56
CA GLN A 314 -66.46 -56.96 -13.44
C GLN A 314 -66.95 -58.20 -12.68
N ARG A 315 -66.32 -58.53 -11.54
CA ARG A 315 -66.76 -59.65 -10.69
C ARG A 315 -68.20 -59.50 -10.20
N LEU A 316 -68.63 -58.27 -9.88
CA LEU A 316 -70.02 -58.01 -9.50
C LEU A 316 -71.01 -58.28 -10.64
N SER A 317 -70.62 -58.00 -11.88
CA SER A 317 -71.46 -58.31 -13.04
C SER A 317 -71.65 -59.82 -13.24
N GLU A 318 -70.61 -60.62 -12.96
CA GLU A 318 -70.65 -62.08 -13.00
C GLU A 318 -71.58 -62.63 -11.91
N ILE A 319 -71.43 -62.17 -10.67
CA ILE A 319 -72.28 -62.61 -9.54
C ILE A 319 -73.76 -62.24 -9.77
N ARG A 320 -74.06 -61.05 -10.34
CA ARG A 320 -75.44 -60.68 -10.71
C ARG A 320 -76.04 -61.65 -11.74
N LEU A 321 -75.24 -62.12 -12.69
CA LEU A 321 -75.68 -63.09 -13.70
C LEU A 321 -75.97 -64.45 -13.06
N GLU A 322 -75.11 -64.91 -12.15
CA GLU A 322 -75.33 -66.13 -11.38
C GLU A 322 -76.60 -66.06 -10.51
N LEU A 323 -76.84 -64.92 -9.86
CA LEU A 323 -78.03 -64.71 -9.02
C LEU A 323 -79.33 -64.74 -9.85
N LYS A 324 -79.31 -64.15 -11.04
CA LYS A 324 -80.44 -64.19 -11.98
C LYS A 324 -80.76 -65.62 -12.40
N ASN A 325 -79.73 -66.39 -12.77
CA ASN A 325 -79.87 -67.80 -13.15
C ASN A 325 -80.42 -68.65 -12.00
N ALA A 326 -80.01 -68.38 -10.76
CA ALA A 326 -80.55 -69.05 -9.58
C ALA A 326 -82.02 -68.69 -9.31
N GLY A 327 -82.42 -67.44 -9.55
CA GLY A 327 -83.81 -66.98 -9.44
C GLY A 327 -84.75 -67.69 -10.42
N ASP A 328 -84.33 -67.87 -11.67
CA ASP A 328 -85.14 -68.54 -12.70
C ASP A 328 -85.41 -70.03 -12.37
N VAL A 329 -84.47 -70.69 -11.69
CA VAL A 329 -84.63 -72.08 -11.23
C VAL A 329 -85.64 -72.20 -10.07
N VAL A 330 -85.74 -71.16 -9.23
CA VAL A 330 -86.69 -71.15 -8.09
C VAL A 330 -88.12 -70.96 -8.58
N VAL A 331 -88.36 -70.06 -9.53
CA VAL A 331 -89.71 -69.83 -10.12
C VAL A 331 -90.27 -71.11 -10.76
N GLY A 332 -89.42 -71.91 -11.42
CA GLY A 332 -89.81 -73.20 -12.01
C GLY A 332 -90.16 -74.29 -10.98
N LYS A 333 -89.62 -74.21 -9.75
CA LYS A 333 -89.95 -75.15 -8.68
C LYS A 333 -91.20 -74.73 -7.90
N GLU A 334 -91.42 -73.43 -7.74
CA GLU A 334 -92.59 -72.87 -7.05
C GLU A 334 -93.91 -73.17 -7.80
N GLN A 335 -93.88 -73.18 -9.13
CA GLN A 335 -95.01 -73.61 -9.97
C GLN A 335 -95.37 -75.10 -9.81
N LYS A 336 -94.37 -75.97 -9.55
CA LYS A 336 -94.62 -77.41 -9.29
C LYS A 336 -95.20 -77.65 -7.90
N ALA A 337 -94.77 -76.89 -6.88
CA ALA A 337 -95.30 -76.99 -5.52
C ALA A 337 -96.78 -76.57 -5.43
N ASN A 338 -97.20 -75.57 -6.23
CA ASN A 338 -98.60 -75.15 -6.27
C ASN A 338 -99.54 -76.19 -6.93
N LEU A 339 -99.04 -76.99 -7.87
CA LEU A 339 -99.80 -78.10 -8.47
C LEU A 339 -99.96 -79.28 -7.50
N ALA A 340 -98.93 -79.58 -6.68
CA ALA A 340 -98.98 -80.64 -5.67
C ALA A 340 -99.96 -80.32 -4.51
N ASN A 341 -100.00 -79.04 -4.07
CA ASN A 341 -100.94 -78.59 -3.03
C ASN A 341 -102.42 -78.66 -3.45
N GLY A 342 -102.73 -78.61 -4.75
CA GLY A 342 -104.09 -78.82 -5.27
C GLY A 342 -104.53 -80.28 -5.16
N ALA A 343 -103.66 -81.21 -5.54
CA ALA A 343 -103.93 -82.65 -5.48
C ALA A 343 -104.13 -83.17 -4.04
N HIS A 344 -103.41 -82.60 -3.06
CA HIS A 344 -103.55 -83.02 -1.67
C HIS A 344 -104.92 -82.67 -1.07
N ARG A 345 -105.50 -81.52 -1.44
CA ARG A 345 -106.84 -81.09 -0.99
C ARG A 345 -107.96 -81.94 -1.57
N ASP A 346 -107.80 -82.42 -2.80
CA ASP A 346 -108.79 -83.29 -3.46
C ASP A 346 -108.79 -84.72 -2.86
N ALA A 347 -107.64 -85.21 -2.42
CA ALA A 347 -107.52 -86.50 -1.71
C ALA A 347 -108.14 -86.46 -0.29
N GLU A 348 -107.99 -85.36 0.44
CA GLU A 348 -108.61 -85.17 1.77
C GLU A 348 -110.16 -85.11 1.70
N ALA A 349 -110.72 -84.55 0.62
CA ALA A 349 -112.16 -84.45 0.42
C ALA A 349 -112.83 -85.79 0.09
N LEU A 350 -112.12 -86.71 -0.58
CA LEU A 350 -112.58 -88.07 -0.86
C LEU A 350 -112.60 -88.95 0.41
N LEU A 351 -111.60 -88.78 1.28
CA LEU A 351 -111.46 -89.51 2.55
C LEU A 351 -112.61 -89.22 3.53
N ARG A 352 -113.19 -88.01 3.50
CA ARG A 352 -114.36 -87.64 4.31
C ARG A 352 -115.71 -88.16 3.79
N ARG A 353 -115.80 -88.59 2.52
CA ARG A 353 -117.07 -89.03 1.91
C ARG A 353 -117.31 -90.55 1.91
N LEU A 354 -116.29 -91.37 2.20
CA LEU A 354 -116.38 -92.84 2.18
C LEU A 354 -116.66 -93.47 3.55
N SER A 355 -117.07 -92.67 4.54
CA SER A 355 -117.45 -93.13 5.88
C SER A 355 -118.96 -93.36 6.05
N SER A 356 -119.63 -94.10 5.15
CA SER A 356 -120.90 -94.79 5.46
C SER A 356 -121.37 -95.72 4.34
N ALA A 357 -121.47 -97.00 4.69
CA ALA A 357 -122.16 -98.13 4.03
C ALA A 357 -121.39 -99.02 3.02
N GLU A 358 -121.15 -100.25 3.51
CA GLU A 358 -120.98 -101.56 2.87
C GLU A 358 -119.61 -102.17 2.50
N SER A 359 -119.31 -103.21 3.31
CA SER A 359 -118.49 -104.42 3.10
C SER A 359 -116.97 -104.34 3.34
N ALA A 360 -116.50 -105.29 4.17
CA ALA A 360 -115.31 -105.21 5.02
C ALA A 360 -114.01 -105.81 4.43
N GLN A 361 -113.85 -105.80 3.10
CA GLN A 361 -112.63 -106.34 2.45
C GLN A 361 -111.84 -105.30 1.64
N THR A 362 -112.39 -104.10 1.42
CA THR A 362 -111.76 -102.94 0.76
C THR A 362 -110.96 -102.03 1.71
N ARG A 363 -111.19 -102.13 3.04
CA ARG A 363 -110.60 -101.23 4.05
C ARG A 363 -109.10 -101.38 4.29
N THR A 364 -108.52 -102.53 3.99
CA THR A 364 -107.10 -102.82 4.36
C THR A 364 -106.11 -102.32 3.30
N ILE A 365 -106.52 -102.25 2.04
CA ILE A 365 -105.64 -101.85 0.91
C ILE A 365 -105.61 -100.32 0.76
N GLU A 366 -106.72 -99.63 1.00
CA GLU A 366 -106.77 -98.16 0.90
C GLU A 366 -106.08 -97.47 2.09
N LYS A 367 -106.15 -98.04 3.30
CA LYS A 367 -105.45 -97.50 4.47
C LYS A 367 -103.93 -97.50 4.28
N GLN A 368 -103.37 -98.56 3.69
CA GLN A 368 -101.93 -98.64 3.39
C GLN A 368 -101.49 -97.70 2.26
N LYS A 369 -102.36 -97.40 1.27
CA LYS A 369 -102.06 -96.39 0.24
C LYS A 369 -101.98 -94.98 0.82
N LEU A 370 -102.95 -94.62 1.67
CA LEU A 370 -103.00 -93.29 2.29
C LEU A 370 -101.87 -93.05 3.29
N GLU A 371 -101.41 -94.09 3.97
CA GLU A 371 -100.27 -94.00 4.91
C GLU A 371 -98.94 -93.79 4.17
N ASN A 372 -98.79 -94.36 2.96
CA ASN A 372 -97.64 -94.09 2.09
C ASN A 372 -97.67 -92.69 1.46
N GLU A 373 -98.84 -92.19 1.07
CA GLU A 373 -98.97 -90.81 0.56
C GLU A 373 -98.66 -89.78 1.65
N LYS A 374 -99.07 -90.03 2.90
CA LYS A 374 -98.72 -89.16 4.03
C LYS A 374 -97.20 -89.05 4.23
N LEU A 375 -96.48 -90.16 4.16
CA LEU A 375 -95.02 -90.19 4.31
C LEU A 375 -94.30 -89.49 3.14
N SER A 376 -94.82 -89.53 1.91
CA SER A 376 -94.21 -88.79 0.80
C SER A 376 -94.39 -87.28 0.95
N LEU A 377 -95.53 -86.85 1.49
CA LEU A 377 -95.82 -85.42 1.69
C LEU A 377 -95.00 -84.83 2.85
N GLU A 378 -94.77 -85.59 3.93
CA GLU A 378 -93.88 -85.17 5.02
C GLU A 378 -92.41 -85.01 4.54
N ALA A 379 -91.97 -85.83 3.57
CA ALA A 379 -90.64 -85.69 2.97
C ALA A 379 -90.51 -84.43 2.09
N GLU A 380 -91.56 -84.06 1.35
CA GLU A 380 -91.58 -82.83 0.54
C GLU A 380 -91.63 -81.55 1.40
N GLU A 381 -92.36 -81.56 2.51
CA GLU A 381 -92.40 -80.44 3.45
C GLU A 381 -91.01 -80.14 4.05
N ALA A 382 -90.28 -81.19 4.44
CA ALA A 382 -88.92 -81.06 4.95
C ALA A 382 -87.97 -80.42 3.91
N GLN A 383 -88.14 -80.77 2.63
CA GLN A 383 -87.33 -80.24 1.53
C GLN A 383 -87.64 -78.77 1.20
N LEU A 384 -88.91 -78.36 1.34
CA LEU A 384 -89.34 -76.96 1.20
C LEU A 384 -88.80 -76.07 2.34
N SER A 385 -88.76 -76.59 3.56
CA SER A 385 -88.21 -75.86 4.72
C SER A 385 -86.72 -75.47 4.57
N LEU A 386 -85.93 -76.35 3.92
CA LEU A 386 -84.52 -76.11 3.61
C LEU A 386 -84.35 -75.03 2.54
N SER A 387 -85.25 -75.00 1.56
CA SER A 387 -85.23 -74.00 0.48
C SER A 387 -85.57 -72.59 1.01
N LEU A 388 -86.49 -72.49 1.97
CA LEU A 388 -86.83 -71.23 2.64
C LEU A 388 -85.66 -70.64 3.44
N LYS A 389 -84.87 -71.47 4.11
CA LYS A 389 -83.63 -71.03 4.79
C LYS A 389 -82.57 -70.53 3.81
N GLY A 390 -82.52 -71.08 2.59
CA GLY A 390 -81.66 -70.60 1.51
C GLY A 390 -82.03 -69.18 1.04
N LEU A 391 -83.33 -68.92 0.87
CA LEU A 391 -83.84 -67.60 0.47
C LEU A 391 -83.58 -66.52 1.51
N GLN A 392 -83.70 -66.84 2.81
CA GLN A 392 -83.38 -65.88 3.88
C GLN A 392 -81.90 -65.47 3.89
N LYS A 393 -80.97 -66.35 3.51
CA LYS A 393 -79.55 -65.98 3.33
C LYS A 393 -79.33 -65.08 2.12
N ALA A 394 -80.01 -65.35 1.00
CA ALA A 394 -79.90 -64.53 -0.20
C ALA A 394 -80.39 -63.09 0.02
N ILE A 395 -81.50 -62.91 0.76
CA ILE A 395 -82.04 -61.58 1.09
C ILE A 395 -81.06 -60.77 1.96
N LYS A 396 -80.36 -61.40 2.93
CA LYS A 396 -79.32 -60.72 3.71
C LYS A 396 -78.12 -60.29 2.86
N ALA A 397 -77.68 -61.14 1.93
CA ALA A 397 -76.59 -60.80 1.01
C ALA A 397 -76.96 -59.62 0.09
N GLN A 398 -78.23 -59.49 -0.30
CA GLN A 398 -78.71 -58.36 -1.10
C GLN A 398 -78.70 -57.03 -0.33
N ALA A 399 -79.04 -57.04 0.96
CA ALA A 399 -79.00 -55.84 1.81
C ALA A 399 -77.56 -55.34 2.08
N GLU A 400 -76.61 -56.26 2.30
CA GLU A 400 -75.18 -55.91 2.43
C GLU A 400 -74.62 -55.31 1.13
N TRP A 401 -75.17 -55.72 -0.01
CA TRP A 401 -74.76 -55.28 -1.33
C TRP A 401 -75.26 -53.87 -1.70
N GLU A 402 -76.48 -53.48 -1.32
CA GLU A 402 -76.96 -52.10 -1.48
C GLU A 402 -76.07 -51.09 -0.72
N GLY A 403 -75.56 -51.50 0.46
CA GLY A 403 -74.58 -50.72 1.22
C GLY A 403 -73.23 -50.58 0.51
N ALA A 404 -72.75 -51.63 -0.15
CA ALA A 404 -71.51 -51.61 -0.93
C ALA A 404 -71.62 -50.76 -2.21
N GLN A 405 -72.79 -50.75 -2.87
CA GLN A 405 -73.02 -49.93 -4.06
C GLN A 405 -72.97 -48.43 -3.75
N ALA A 406 -73.55 -47.99 -2.63
CA ALA A 406 -73.47 -46.61 -2.17
C ALA A 406 -72.00 -46.18 -1.89
N ALA A 407 -71.17 -47.10 -1.39
CA ALA A 407 -69.75 -46.83 -1.17
C ALA A 407 -68.97 -46.65 -2.49
N VAL A 408 -69.29 -47.44 -3.53
CA VAL A 408 -68.65 -47.35 -4.85
C VAL A 408 -69.01 -46.03 -5.56
N GLU A 409 -70.28 -45.61 -5.50
CA GLU A 409 -70.70 -44.32 -6.05
C GLU A 409 -69.97 -43.15 -5.39
N HIS A 410 -69.82 -43.18 -4.06
CA HIS A 410 -69.05 -42.18 -3.31
C HIS A 410 -67.56 -42.16 -3.67
N THR A 411 -66.96 -43.33 -3.97
CA THR A 411 -65.56 -43.37 -4.44
C THR A 411 -65.39 -42.82 -5.85
N ASN A 412 -66.36 -43.03 -6.74
CA ASN A 412 -66.31 -42.50 -8.10
C ASN A 412 -66.46 -40.98 -8.13
N THR A 413 -67.32 -40.40 -7.29
CA THR A 413 -67.41 -38.93 -7.15
C THR A 413 -66.09 -38.33 -6.67
N ARG A 414 -65.42 -38.97 -5.70
CA ARG A 414 -64.08 -38.54 -5.24
C ARG A 414 -63.02 -38.66 -6.33
N LEU A 415 -63.08 -39.70 -7.17
CA LEU A 415 -62.13 -39.87 -8.27
C LEU A 415 -62.26 -38.74 -9.31
N ASP A 416 -63.49 -38.32 -9.63
CA ASP A 416 -63.73 -37.21 -10.56
C ASP A 416 -63.30 -35.86 -9.98
N GLU A 417 -63.44 -35.65 -8.67
CA GLU A 417 -62.89 -34.47 -7.99
C GLU A 417 -61.35 -34.44 -8.07
N VAL A 418 -60.69 -35.59 -7.86
CA VAL A 418 -59.23 -35.69 -7.95
C VAL A 418 -58.74 -35.49 -9.38
N LYS A 419 -59.45 -36.01 -10.39
CA LYS A 419 -59.12 -35.76 -11.81
C LYS A 419 -59.23 -34.28 -12.17
N LYS A 420 -60.32 -33.61 -11.77
CA LYS A 420 -60.48 -32.16 -11.97
C LYS A 420 -59.37 -31.37 -11.26
N ALA A 421 -58.96 -31.78 -10.07
CA ALA A 421 -57.84 -31.16 -9.37
C ALA A 421 -56.50 -31.38 -10.10
N HIS A 422 -56.29 -32.56 -10.69
CA HIS A 422 -55.12 -32.86 -11.50
C HIS A 422 -55.05 -32.03 -12.79
N ASP A 423 -56.16 -31.92 -13.52
CA ASP A 423 -56.23 -31.14 -14.77
C ASP A 423 -56.04 -29.65 -14.49
N ASN A 424 -56.63 -29.13 -13.40
CA ASN A 424 -56.41 -27.76 -12.96
C ASN A 424 -54.95 -27.49 -12.55
N ALA A 425 -54.30 -28.47 -11.90
CA ALA A 425 -52.88 -28.37 -11.55
C ALA A 425 -51.98 -28.44 -12.81
N GLY A 426 -52.37 -29.23 -13.82
CA GLY A 426 -51.69 -29.30 -15.12
C GLY A 426 -51.76 -27.98 -15.88
N LEU A 427 -52.94 -27.36 -15.96
CA LEU A 427 -53.13 -26.05 -16.57
C LEU A 427 -52.35 -24.95 -15.84
N ALA A 428 -52.34 -24.97 -14.50
CA ALA A 428 -51.55 -24.03 -13.71
C ALA A 428 -50.03 -24.21 -13.91
N ALA A 429 -49.57 -25.44 -14.15
CA ALA A 429 -48.17 -25.73 -14.43
C ALA A 429 -47.75 -25.28 -15.84
N GLU A 430 -48.61 -25.44 -16.85
CA GLU A 430 -48.37 -24.89 -18.19
C GLU A 430 -48.38 -23.36 -18.19
N ASP A 431 -49.33 -22.72 -17.50
CA ASP A 431 -49.36 -21.27 -17.34
C ASP A 431 -48.09 -20.73 -16.66
N ALA A 432 -47.59 -21.44 -15.65
CA ALA A 432 -46.34 -21.09 -14.98
C ALA A 432 -45.11 -21.26 -15.91
N LYS A 433 -45.12 -22.28 -16.79
CA LYS A 433 -44.09 -22.50 -17.79
C LYS A 433 -44.08 -21.39 -18.85
N ILE A 434 -45.25 -21.03 -19.38
CA ILE A 434 -45.42 -19.93 -20.35
C ILE A 434 -44.96 -18.60 -19.74
N ARG A 435 -45.32 -18.30 -18.49
CA ARG A 435 -44.84 -17.10 -17.79
C ARG A 435 -43.31 -17.07 -17.62
N ARG A 436 -42.69 -18.23 -17.36
CA ARG A 436 -41.23 -18.36 -17.24
C ARG A 436 -40.53 -18.12 -18.58
N GLU A 437 -41.08 -18.66 -19.67
CA GLU A 437 -40.57 -18.44 -21.03
C GLU A 437 -40.74 -16.96 -21.45
N MET A 438 -41.88 -16.32 -21.15
CA MET A 438 -42.07 -14.89 -21.37
C MET A 438 -41.07 -14.04 -20.57
N LEU A 439 -40.84 -14.32 -19.29
CA LEU A 439 -39.85 -13.60 -18.48
C LEU A 439 -38.42 -13.77 -19.02
N THR A 440 -38.10 -14.93 -19.60
CA THR A 440 -36.81 -15.19 -20.25
C THR A 440 -36.65 -14.36 -21.53
N ILE A 441 -37.71 -14.25 -22.34
CA ILE A 441 -37.74 -13.40 -23.54
C ILE A 441 -37.63 -11.91 -23.17
N VAL A 442 -38.35 -11.45 -22.14
CA VAL A 442 -38.27 -10.07 -21.64
C VAL A 442 -36.87 -9.76 -21.09
N GLY A 443 -36.23 -10.70 -20.39
CA GLY A 443 -34.85 -10.56 -19.93
C GLY A 443 -33.81 -10.51 -21.05
N LEU A 444 -34.06 -11.16 -22.19
CA LEU A 444 -33.23 -11.07 -23.39
C LEU A 444 -33.44 -9.76 -24.16
N LEU A 445 -34.66 -9.21 -24.14
CA LEU A 445 -34.98 -7.91 -24.77
C LEU A 445 -34.43 -6.72 -23.97
N LEU A 446 -34.31 -6.83 -22.64
CA LEU A 446 -33.69 -5.81 -21.78
C LEU A 446 -32.14 -5.84 -21.78
N LYS A 447 -31.52 -6.83 -22.44
CA LYS A 447 -30.06 -6.96 -22.61
C LYS A 447 -29.56 -6.52 -24.00
N ARG A 448 -30.43 -5.98 -24.84
CA ARG A 448 -30.11 -5.17 -26.03
C ARG A 448 -30.43 -3.71 -25.72
#